data_AF-A0A1M4MLC6-F1
#
_entry.id   AF-A0A1M4MLC6-F1
#
_cell.length_a   1.000
_cell.length_b   1.000
_cell.length_c   1.000
_cell.angle_alpha   90.00
_cell.angle_beta   90.00
_cell.angle_gamma   90.00
#
_symmetry.space_group_name_H-M   'P 1'
#
loop_
_entity.id
_entity.type
_entity.pdbx_description
1 polymer ?
#
loop_
_entity_poly.entity_id
_entity_poly.type
_entity_poly.pdbx_seq_one_letter_code
_entity_poly.pdbx_strand_id
1 'polypeptide(L)' 'MWAYIKHSDGRTEEREFPVGVCIEIGDILEDGSIVIDVPYPDEIEDDAEFPDLYDD' A
#
# COMPACT_ATOMS: atom_id res chain seq x y z
N MET A 1 2.34 -10.73 7.02
CA MET A 1 3.31 -9.65 6.66
C MET A 1 2.71 -8.95 5.47
N TRP A 2 2.78 -7.64 5.36
CA TRP A 2 2.18 -6.88 4.25
C TRP A 2 3.23 -5.97 3.62
N ALA A 3 3.07 -5.66 2.34
CA ALA A 3 3.88 -4.67 1.65
C ALA A 3 3.06 -3.95 0.57
N TYR A 4 3.47 -2.74 0.25
CA TYR A 4 2.89 -2.00 -0.87
C TYR A 4 3.47 -2.48 -2.18
N ILE A 5 2.61 -2.57 -3.18
CA ILE A 5 3.01 -2.95 -4.53
C ILE A 5 2.53 -1.88 -5.51
N LYS A 6 3.30 -1.68 -6.57
CA LYS A 6 2.95 -0.84 -7.70
C LYS A 6 2.71 -1.69 -8.92
N HIS A 7 1.51 -1.62 -9.47
CA HIS A 7 1.14 -2.28 -10.70
C HIS A 7 1.72 -1.58 -11.92
N SER A 8 1.83 -2.31 -13.02
CA SER A 8 2.22 -1.76 -14.33
C SER A 8 1.28 -0.63 -14.79
N ASP A 9 0.01 -0.67 -14.37
CA ASP A 9 -0.99 0.36 -14.62
C ASP A 9 -0.81 1.63 -13.77
N GLY A 10 0.24 1.69 -12.94
CA GLY A 10 0.58 2.84 -12.09
C GLY A 10 -0.17 2.91 -10.76
N ARG A 11 -1.17 2.05 -10.54
CA ARG A 11 -1.89 1.92 -9.26
C ARG A 11 -1.01 1.30 -8.18
N THR A 12 -1.26 1.68 -6.93
CA THR A 12 -0.61 1.07 -5.77
C THR A 12 -1.66 0.45 -4.85
N GLU A 13 -1.32 -0.66 -4.21
CA GLU A 13 -2.18 -1.34 -3.22
C GLU A 13 -1.33 -1.96 -2.10
N GLU A 14 -1.94 -2.16 -0.94
CA GLU A 14 -1.38 -3.04 0.10
C GLU A 14 -1.71 -4.48 -0.24
N ARG A 15 -0.68 -5.32 -0.21
CA ARG A 15 -0.82 -6.75 -0.42
C ARG A 15 -0.29 -7.51 0.78
N GLU A 16 -1.12 -8.41 1.28
CA GLU A 16 -0.70 -9.35 2.32
C GLU A 16 0.06 -10.52 1.71
N PHE A 17 1.16 -10.88 2.37
CA PHE A 17 2.03 -11.99 2.00
C PHE A 17 1.99 -13.09 3.06
N PRO A 18 1.99 -14.36 2.62
CA PRO A 18 2.04 -15.49 3.53
C PRO A 18 3.35 -15.49 4.32
N VAL A 19 3.28 -16.04 5.53
CA VAL A 19 4.45 -16.17 6.41
C VAL A 19 5.50 -17.08 5.77
N GLY A 20 6.74 -16.60 5.72
CA GLY A 20 7.87 -17.31 5.11
C GLY A 20 8.27 -16.80 3.72
N VAL A 21 7.54 -15.84 3.16
CA VAL A 21 7.97 -15.12 1.96
C VAL A 21 8.90 -13.97 2.37
N CYS A 22 10.10 -13.95 1.81
CA CYS A 22 11.00 -12.81 1.91
C CYS A 22 10.77 -11.91 0.69
N ILE A 23 10.39 -10.66 0.94
CA ILE A 23 10.22 -9.63 -0.08
C ILE A 23 11.06 -8.41 0.31
N GLU A 24 11.65 -7.77 -0.68
CA GLU A 24 12.50 -6.58 -0.51
C GLU A 24 11.96 -5.44 -1.39
N ILE A 25 12.18 -4.20 -0.98
CA ILE A 25 11.77 -3.04 -1.78
C ILE A 25 12.53 -3.05 -3.10
N GLY A 26 11.79 -2.94 -4.21
CA GLY A 26 12.31 -3.06 -5.57
C GLY A 26 12.15 -4.45 -6.19
N ASP A 27 11.68 -5.45 -5.43
CA ASP A 27 11.43 -6.79 -5.96
C ASP A 27 10.24 -6.79 -6.93
N ILE A 28 10.32 -7.62 -7.98
CA ILE A 28 9.29 -7.75 -9.00
C ILE A 28 8.51 -9.04 -8.75
N LEU A 29 7.23 -8.91 -8.45
CA LEU A 29 6.33 -10.04 -8.21
C LEU A 29 6.00 -10.78 -9.51
N GLU A 30 5.44 -11.99 -9.38
CA GLU A 30 5.07 -12.84 -10.53
C GLU A 30 4.07 -12.17 -11.49
N ASP A 31 3.22 -11.27 -10.98
CA ASP A 31 2.24 -10.50 -11.76
C ASP A 31 2.87 -9.27 -12.46
N GLY A 32 4.18 -9.04 -12.26
CA GLY A 32 4.90 -7.88 -12.79
C GLY A 32 4.76 -6.61 -11.94
N SER A 33 4.02 -6.66 -10.84
CA SER A 33 3.98 -5.56 -9.86
C SER A 33 5.31 -5.45 -9.12
N ILE A 34 5.67 -4.24 -8.70
CA ILE A 34 6.95 -3.95 -8.02
C ILE A 34 6.67 -3.64 -6.55
N VAL A 35 7.39 -4.28 -5.64
CA VAL A 35 7.32 -3.96 -4.20
C VAL A 35 7.93 -2.57 -4.00
N ILE A 36 7.16 -1.66 -3.44
CA ILE A 36 7.61 -0.28 -3.21
C ILE A 36 7.50 0.07 -1.74
N ASP A 37 8.41 0.92 -1.28
CA ASP A 37 8.21 1.68 -0.06
C ASP A 37 7.33 2.87 -0.43
N VAL A 38 6.19 3.01 0.22
CA VAL A 38 5.36 4.19 0.03
C VAL A 38 5.87 5.23 1.03
N PRO A 39 6.55 6.31 0.59
CA PRO A 39 6.67 7.46 1.46
C PRO A 39 5.24 7.89 1.76
N TYR A 40 4.87 7.95 3.05
CA TYR A 40 3.57 8.46 3.48
C TYR A 40 3.19 9.61 2.57
N PRO A 41 2.09 9.51 1.79
CA PRO A 41 1.65 10.67 1.06
C PRO A 41 1.31 11.70 2.14
N ASP A 42 2.07 12.79 2.20
CA ASP A 42 1.76 13.98 3.01
C ASP A 42 0.40 14.59 2.61
N GLU A 43 -0.26 14.01 1.61
CA GLU A 43 -1.58 14.33 1.10
C GLU A 43 -2.38 13.03 0.96
N ILE A 44 -2.78 12.45 2.09
CA ILE A 44 -4.16 11.93 2.11
C ILE A 44 -5.01 13.17 1.84
N GLU A 45 -5.44 13.34 0.59
CA GLU A 45 -6.68 14.08 0.33
C GLU A 45 -7.75 13.34 1.15
N ASP A 46 -8.01 13.89 2.33
CA ASP A 46 -9.04 13.52 3.29
C ASP A 46 -10.41 13.79 2.63
N ASP A 47 -10.74 13.00 1.61
CA ASP A 47 -12.10 12.80 1.10
C ASP A 47 -12.67 11.46 1.60
N ALA A 48 -12.07 10.94 2.68
CA ALA A 48 -12.76 10.05 3.60
C ALA A 48 -13.42 10.95 4.64
N GLU A 49 -14.57 11.54 4.28
CA GLU A 49 -15.57 12.03 5.22
C GLU A 49 -15.74 10.96 6.32
N PHE A 50 -15.07 11.12 7.46
CA PHE A 50 -15.35 10.39 8.68
C PHE A 50 -16.60 11.06 9.27
N PRO A 51 -17.81 10.50 9.12
CA PRO A 51 -18.95 11.07 9.80
C PRO A 51 -18.84 10.61 11.26
N ASP A 52 -18.63 11.61 12.12
CA ASP A 52 -19.09 11.65 13.50
C ASP A 52 -18.49 10.62 14.50
N LEU A 53 -17.74 11.11 15.50
CA LEU A 53 -18.23 11.18 16.90
C LEU A 53 -17.11 11.64 17.85
N TYR A 54 -17.06 12.94 18.16
CA TYR A 54 -16.70 13.40 19.52
C TYR A 54 -17.56 14.63 19.80
N ASP A 55 -18.71 14.38 20.45
CA ASP A 55 -19.55 15.41 21.08
C ASP A 55 -18.92 15.79 22.44
N ASP A 56 -18.95 17.08 22.76
CA ASP A 56 -18.30 17.76 23.89
C ASP A 56 -18.72 17.27 25.30
#